data_AF-A0A0K0DEF2-F1
#
_entry.id   AF-A0A0K0DEF2-F1
#
_cell.length_a   1.000
_cell.length_b   1.000
_cell.length_c   1.000
_cell.angle_alpha   90.00
_cell.angle_beta   90.00
_cell.angle_gamma   90.00
#
_symmetry.space_group_name_H-M   'P 1'
#
loop_
_entity.id
_entity.type
_entity.pdbx_description
1 polymer ?
#
loop_
_entity_poly.entity_id
_entity_poly.type
_entity_poly.pdbx_seq_one_letter_code
_entity_poly.pdbx_strand_id
1 'polypeptide(L)'
;MLHHVKRLVSNREIQAAVAAMDKVAAKQYVEMAKMFDQVEALAAMDTANADELDLSEVPPSPQPYRRVEQPTTFIGGLESRMNRMNTRMAEQYKAAILVAKAGHPVAVAELPSLPDMPPLPPQNQEPTLKTSTPSVRPPPAVGPLAASGQPGASRNSTQLQFLIIRQNEFKQAAIHAKSKGNLELAKKYLLEAKGFDKMIAAAKAGLPVSIKATPIPPQVSTSQATLQPRIVPTTSSTTGIEGRGETLSMMEKSLIEQVQLAENSRMRFTRLGDVGKVKLFEDWAKVSKQDLLLVREVAKQGLKLPKFHYESRHIPCADLFPDLAEDVLELSIIRCRVFLSYSDAPLPSGYEPNDANLFVKFVFPYPSDANQSGKTKYVPGTQNPEFDEIAMLQIGTRRARSHKLMRVLKRIPLKLEVYQKGSFLRSDKLLGTCEWKLEQLESNALLEETLPLKEGRKAVGGLLTLKIRIREPLGDAKLTSIQHRWLVLDN
;
A
#
# COMPACT_ATOMS: atom_id res chain seq x y z
N MET A 1 -36.79 -32.45 -1.14
CA MET A 1 -37.78 -33.21 -0.34
C MET A 1 -37.59 -33.09 1.17
N LEU A 2 -36.41 -33.37 1.75
CA LEU A 2 -36.21 -33.32 3.21
C LEU A 2 -36.48 -31.93 3.85
N HIS A 3 -36.13 -30.85 3.14
CA HIS A 3 -36.40 -29.46 3.59
C HIS A 3 -37.89 -29.10 3.57
N HIS A 4 -38.63 -29.57 2.56
CA HIS A 4 -40.07 -29.35 2.45
C HIS A 4 -40.85 -30.07 3.56
N VAL A 5 -40.45 -31.29 3.89
CA VAL A 5 -41.03 -32.05 5.01
C VAL A 5 -40.77 -31.34 6.35
N LYS A 6 -39.55 -30.85 6.60
CA LYS A 6 -39.23 -30.10 7.83
C LYS A 6 -40.00 -28.78 7.94
N ARG A 7 -40.21 -28.06 6.82
CA ARG A 7 -41.01 -26.82 6.77
C ARG A 7 -42.48 -27.06 7.11
N LEU A 8 -43.05 -28.17 6.61
CA LEU A 8 -44.43 -28.55 6.94
C LEU A 8 -44.59 -28.95 8.41
N VAL A 9 -43.59 -29.62 8.99
CA VAL A 9 -43.56 -29.95 10.42
C VAL A 9 -43.52 -28.68 11.27
N SER A 10 -42.61 -27.73 10.97
CA SER A 10 -42.53 -26.47 11.71
C SER A 10 -43.80 -25.61 11.58
N ASN A 11 -44.46 -25.58 10.42
CA ASN A 11 -45.74 -24.86 10.28
C ASN A 11 -46.88 -25.47 11.11
N ARG A 12 -46.90 -26.80 11.27
CA ARG A 12 -47.84 -27.48 12.16
C ARG A 12 -47.55 -27.16 13.64
N GLU A 13 -46.28 -27.12 14.03
CA GLU A 13 -45.86 -26.77 15.39
C GLU A 13 -46.18 -25.30 15.73
N ILE A 14 -46.05 -24.37 14.76
CA ILE A 14 -46.49 -22.97 14.91
C ILE A 14 -48.00 -22.90 15.20
N GLN A 15 -48.81 -23.62 14.42
CA GLN A 15 -50.27 -23.62 14.61
C GLN A 15 -50.67 -24.22 15.96
N ALA A 16 -49.99 -25.27 16.42
CA ALA A 16 -50.22 -25.88 17.73
C ALA A 16 -49.80 -24.95 18.89
N ALA A 17 -48.65 -24.27 18.78
CA ALA A 17 -48.18 -23.32 19.80
C ALA A 17 -49.05 -22.07 19.89
N VAL A 18 -49.57 -21.58 18.77
CA VAL A 18 -50.54 -20.47 18.72
C VAL A 18 -51.88 -20.88 19.34
N ALA A 19 -52.36 -22.11 19.09
CA ALA A 19 -53.57 -22.64 19.73
C ALA A 19 -53.42 -22.82 21.24
N ALA A 20 -52.20 -23.10 21.74
CA ALA A 20 -51.88 -23.20 23.15
C ALA A 20 -51.58 -21.84 23.84
N MET A 21 -51.70 -20.71 23.12
CA MET A 21 -51.33 -19.36 23.57
C MET A 21 -49.88 -19.19 24.04
N ASP A 22 -48.96 -20.09 23.66
CA ASP A 22 -47.54 -19.96 23.97
C ASP A 22 -46.83 -19.10 22.91
N LYS A 23 -46.77 -17.80 23.18
CA LYS A 23 -46.18 -16.79 22.30
C LYS A 23 -44.66 -16.95 22.14
N VAL A 24 -43.97 -17.55 23.10
CA VAL A 24 -42.51 -17.70 23.06
C VAL A 24 -42.14 -18.85 22.13
N ALA A 25 -42.83 -19.99 22.29
CA ALA A 25 -42.65 -21.14 21.41
C ALA A 25 -43.07 -20.79 19.97
N ALA A 26 -44.22 -20.13 19.77
CA ALA A 26 -44.67 -19.69 18.44
C ALA A 26 -43.65 -18.78 17.75
N LYS A 27 -43.02 -17.86 18.48
CA LYS A 27 -41.99 -16.97 17.93
C LYS A 27 -40.74 -17.75 17.50
N GLN A 28 -40.29 -18.71 18.31
CA GLN A 28 -39.14 -19.57 17.98
C GLN A 28 -39.39 -20.43 16.74
N TYR A 29 -40.59 -21.03 16.62
CA TYR A 29 -40.92 -21.83 15.45
C TYR A 29 -41.07 -20.99 14.17
N VAL A 30 -41.61 -19.77 14.27
CA VAL A 30 -41.66 -18.80 13.15
C VAL A 30 -40.26 -18.38 12.70
N GLU A 31 -39.35 -18.16 13.64
CA GLU A 31 -37.96 -17.80 13.35
C GLU A 31 -37.20 -18.96 12.70
N MET A 32 -37.46 -20.19 13.14
CA MET A 32 -36.93 -21.41 12.53
C MET A 32 -37.48 -21.65 11.12
N ALA A 33 -38.78 -21.40 10.88
CA ALA A 33 -39.37 -21.48 9.54
C ALA A 33 -38.77 -20.45 8.57
N LYS A 34 -38.51 -19.21 9.02
CA LYS A 34 -37.84 -18.17 8.21
C LYS A 34 -36.41 -18.53 7.84
N MET A 35 -35.68 -19.23 8.70
CA MET A 35 -34.33 -19.72 8.41
C MET A 35 -34.35 -20.77 7.29
N PHE A 36 -35.37 -21.62 7.23
CA PHE A 36 -35.51 -22.58 6.13
C PHE A 36 -35.88 -21.90 4.79
N ASP A 37 -36.70 -20.85 4.82
CA ASP A 37 -37.03 -20.06 3.63
C ASP A 37 -35.80 -19.32 3.07
N GLN A 38 -34.91 -18.83 3.95
CA GLN A 38 -33.63 -18.25 3.52
C GLN A 38 -32.69 -19.28 2.91
N VAL A 39 -32.65 -20.50 3.43
CA VAL A 39 -31.82 -21.59 2.88
C VAL A 39 -32.37 -22.08 1.54
N GLU A 40 -33.69 -22.16 1.37
CA GLU A 40 -34.35 -22.50 0.10
C GLU A 40 -34.12 -21.41 -0.96
N ALA A 41 -34.18 -20.13 -0.58
CA ALA A 41 -33.82 -19.01 -1.46
C ALA A 41 -32.33 -18.99 -1.84
N LEU A 42 -31.44 -19.43 -0.95
CA LEU A 42 -30.01 -19.60 -1.25
C LEU A 42 -29.76 -20.78 -2.20
N ALA A 43 -30.47 -21.90 -2.04
CA ALA A 43 -30.36 -23.06 -2.92
C ALA A 43 -30.97 -22.81 -4.32
N ALA A 44 -32.04 -22.02 -4.41
CA ALA A 44 -32.65 -21.62 -5.68
C ALA A 44 -31.76 -20.67 -6.51
N MET A 45 -30.82 -19.96 -5.88
CA MET A 45 -29.85 -19.10 -6.58
C MET A 45 -28.62 -19.86 -7.10
N ASP A 46 -28.44 -21.14 -6.77
CA ASP A 46 -27.32 -21.98 -7.23
C ASP A 46 -27.68 -22.79 -8.50
N THR A 47 -28.94 -22.72 -8.96
CA THR A 47 -29.45 -23.45 -10.15
C THR A 47 -29.96 -22.57 -11.29
N ALA A 48 -29.88 -21.24 -11.18
CA ALA A 48 -30.24 -20.35 -12.27
C ALA A 48 -29.08 -20.20 -13.27
N ASN A 49 -29.13 -21.04 -14.30
CA ASN A 49 -28.31 -20.94 -15.51
C ASN A 49 -28.62 -19.65 -16.25
N ALA A 50 -27.57 -18.98 -16.74
CA ALA A 50 -27.66 -17.81 -17.60
C ALA A 50 -27.83 -18.26 -19.05
N ASP A 51 -29.06 -18.26 -19.55
CA ASP A 51 -29.36 -18.15 -20.99
C ASP A 51 -30.84 -17.78 -21.17
N GLU A 52 -31.10 -16.48 -21.32
CA GLU A 52 -32.10 -15.96 -22.26
C GLU A 52 -31.82 -14.46 -22.44
N LEU A 53 -31.16 -14.16 -23.56
CA LEU A 53 -31.00 -12.84 -24.14
C LEU A 53 -32.24 -12.54 -24.98
N ASP A 54 -32.95 -11.45 -24.69
CA ASP A 54 -33.78 -10.79 -25.70
C ASP A 54 -32.95 -9.69 -26.38
N LEU A 55 -32.94 -9.72 -27.72
CA LEU A 55 -31.87 -9.24 -28.60
C LEU A 55 -32.28 -8.02 -29.46
N SER A 56 -33.25 -7.20 -29.03
CA SER A 56 -33.86 -6.20 -29.92
C SER A 56 -33.49 -4.72 -29.71
N GLU A 57 -32.50 -4.35 -28.88
CA GLU A 57 -32.09 -2.92 -28.75
C GLU A 57 -30.57 -2.70 -28.73
N VAL A 58 -29.90 -2.88 -29.88
CA VAL A 58 -28.56 -2.30 -30.12
C VAL A 58 -28.45 -1.81 -31.58
N PRO A 59 -28.09 -0.54 -31.85
CA PRO A 59 -27.85 -0.04 -33.21
C PRO A 59 -26.53 -0.58 -33.81
N PRO A 60 -26.40 -0.62 -35.15
CA PRO A 60 -25.41 -1.47 -35.82
C PRO A 60 -23.96 -1.02 -35.62
N SER A 61 -23.07 -2.00 -35.49
CA SER A 61 -21.61 -1.81 -35.44
C SER A 61 -21.00 -1.65 -36.85
N PRO A 62 -19.90 -0.90 -36.99
CA PRO A 62 -19.19 -0.71 -38.26
C PRO A 62 -18.41 -1.97 -38.73
N GLN A 63 -18.05 -1.93 -40.02
CA GLN A 63 -17.57 -3.00 -40.91
C GLN A 63 -16.35 -3.86 -40.47
N PRO A 64 -16.14 -5.04 -41.11
CA PRO A 64 -15.72 -6.26 -40.42
C PRO A 64 -14.22 -6.38 -40.17
N TYR A 65 -13.84 -6.61 -38.92
CA TYR A 65 -12.56 -7.23 -38.60
C TYR A 65 -12.64 -8.73 -38.86
N ARG A 66 -11.78 -9.22 -39.76
CA ARG A 66 -11.61 -10.62 -40.11
C ARG A 66 -11.23 -11.43 -38.86
N ARG A 67 -12.16 -12.26 -38.35
CA ARG A 67 -11.87 -13.20 -37.24
C ARG A 67 -10.79 -14.18 -37.70
N VAL A 68 -9.70 -14.26 -36.93
CA VAL A 68 -8.82 -15.42 -36.94
C VAL A 68 -9.53 -16.49 -36.12
N GLU A 69 -9.90 -17.61 -36.75
CA GLU A 69 -10.61 -18.71 -36.12
C GLU A 69 -9.80 -19.27 -34.93
N GLN A 70 -10.46 -19.44 -33.79
CA GLN A 70 -9.90 -20.16 -32.65
C GLN A 70 -10.34 -21.63 -32.72
N PRO A 71 -9.44 -22.59 -32.41
CA PRO A 71 -9.76 -24.01 -32.54
C PRO A 71 -10.86 -24.42 -31.55
N THR A 72 -11.90 -25.06 -32.06
CA THR A 72 -13.10 -25.50 -31.34
C THR A 72 -12.91 -26.78 -30.50
N THR A 73 -11.71 -27.35 -30.46
CA THR A 73 -11.41 -28.58 -29.71
C THR A 73 -10.13 -28.45 -28.89
N PHE A 74 -10.10 -29.10 -27.72
CA PHE A 74 -8.93 -29.13 -26.82
C PHE A 74 -7.65 -29.63 -27.50
N ILE A 75 -7.79 -30.62 -28.41
CA ILE A 75 -6.67 -31.15 -29.22
C ILE A 75 -6.18 -30.11 -30.23
N GLY A 76 -7.08 -29.42 -30.94
CA GLY A 76 -6.71 -28.33 -31.86
C GLY A 76 -6.06 -27.14 -31.15
N GLY A 77 -6.43 -26.90 -29.87
CA GLY A 77 -5.76 -25.93 -29.00
C GLY A 77 -4.32 -26.33 -28.65
N LEU A 78 -4.06 -27.62 -28.43
CA LEU A 78 -2.73 -28.17 -28.14
C LEU A 78 -1.82 -28.10 -29.37
N GLU A 79 -2.33 -28.50 -30.54
CA GLU A 79 -1.62 -28.41 -31.83
C GLU A 79 -1.32 -26.95 -32.19
N SER A 80 -2.27 -26.04 -32.00
CA SER A 80 -2.06 -24.60 -32.21
C SER A 80 -0.98 -24.03 -31.28
N ARG A 81 -0.88 -24.54 -30.04
CA ARG A 81 0.16 -24.14 -29.09
C ARG A 81 1.53 -24.70 -29.49
N MET A 82 1.58 -25.95 -29.96
CA MET A 82 2.79 -26.59 -30.46
C MET A 82 3.30 -25.91 -31.73
N ASN A 83 2.41 -25.56 -32.68
CA ASN A 83 2.77 -24.83 -33.89
C ASN A 83 3.32 -23.44 -33.55
N ARG A 84 2.70 -22.69 -32.63
CA ARG A 84 3.25 -21.40 -32.17
C ARG A 84 4.61 -21.53 -31.50
N MET A 85 4.86 -22.62 -30.78
CA MET A 85 6.17 -22.92 -30.19
C MET A 85 7.19 -23.24 -31.29
N ASN A 86 6.87 -24.11 -32.24
CA ASN A 86 7.73 -24.47 -33.36
C ASN A 86 8.06 -23.27 -34.26
N THR A 87 7.11 -22.37 -34.50
CA THR A 87 7.36 -21.11 -35.23
C THR A 87 8.37 -20.23 -34.50
N ARG A 88 8.25 -20.09 -33.17
CA ARG A 88 9.23 -19.31 -32.37
C ARG A 88 10.62 -19.94 -32.39
N MET A 89 10.71 -21.27 -32.30
CA MET A 89 12.00 -21.97 -32.43
C MET A 89 12.60 -21.72 -33.82
N ALA A 90 11.82 -21.82 -34.89
CA ALA A 90 12.30 -21.58 -36.25
C ALA A 90 12.80 -20.14 -36.47
N GLU A 91 12.13 -19.14 -35.88
CA GLU A 91 12.57 -17.74 -35.91
C GLU A 91 13.90 -17.53 -35.16
N GLN A 92 14.07 -18.18 -34.01
CA GLN A 92 15.34 -18.13 -33.26
C GLN A 92 16.49 -18.74 -34.04
N TYR A 93 16.28 -19.88 -34.71
CA TYR A 93 17.28 -20.47 -35.60
C TYR A 93 17.59 -19.57 -36.81
N LYS A 94 16.57 -18.94 -37.42
CA LYS A 94 16.78 -18.01 -38.54
C LYS A 94 17.59 -16.79 -38.12
N ALA A 95 17.34 -16.24 -36.93
CA ALA A 95 18.11 -15.15 -36.38
C ALA A 95 19.57 -15.55 -36.12
N ALA A 96 19.81 -16.73 -35.54
CA ALA A 96 21.15 -17.27 -35.32
C ALA A 96 21.93 -17.47 -36.63
N ILE A 97 21.28 -17.95 -37.69
CA ILE A 97 21.90 -18.10 -39.02
C ILE A 97 22.29 -16.73 -39.61
N LEU A 98 21.47 -15.69 -39.42
CA LEU A 98 21.79 -14.33 -39.88
C LEU A 98 23.00 -13.75 -39.14
N VAL A 99 23.09 -13.95 -37.82
CA VAL A 99 24.22 -13.51 -36.98
C VAL A 99 25.50 -14.25 -37.37
N ALA A 100 25.42 -15.56 -37.62
CA ALA A 100 26.55 -16.36 -38.11
C ALA A 100 27.03 -15.87 -39.50
N LYS A 101 26.10 -15.58 -40.42
CA LYS A 101 26.43 -14.99 -41.74
C LYS A 101 27.04 -13.60 -41.63
N ALA A 102 26.74 -12.85 -40.58
CA ALA A 102 27.35 -11.56 -40.26
C ALA A 102 28.71 -11.69 -39.52
N GLY A 103 29.26 -12.90 -39.40
CA GLY A 103 30.60 -13.14 -38.84
C GLY A 103 30.71 -13.02 -37.33
N HIS A 104 29.59 -12.96 -36.61
CA HIS A 104 29.58 -12.86 -35.14
C HIS A 104 29.50 -14.25 -34.49
N PRO A 105 30.14 -14.49 -33.34
CA PRO A 105 30.12 -15.78 -32.67
C PRO A 105 28.71 -16.08 -32.15
N VAL A 106 28.14 -17.21 -32.58
CA VAL A 106 26.80 -17.66 -32.17
C VAL A 106 26.95 -18.73 -31.10
N ALA A 107 26.30 -18.54 -29.94
CA ALA A 107 26.26 -19.53 -28.86
C ALA A 107 25.33 -20.69 -29.24
N VAL A 108 25.86 -21.67 -29.98
CA VAL A 108 25.10 -22.83 -30.49
C VAL A 108 24.47 -23.66 -29.36
N ALA A 109 25.03 -23.60 -28.14
CA ALA A 109 24.52 -24.29 -26.95
C ALA A 109 23.22 -23.68 -26.38
N GLU A 110 22.87 -22.44 -26.75
CA GLU A 110 21.63 -21.78 -26.30
C GLU A 110 20.46 -21.96 -27.29
N LEU A 111 20.70 -22.66 -28.41
CA LEU A 111 19.64 -22.95 -29.37
C LEU A 111 18.74 -24.09 -28.87
N PRO A 112 17.41 -23.94 -28.99
CA PRO A 112 16.45 -24.93 -28.50
C PRO A 112 16.57 -26.25 -29.27
N SER A 113 16.91 -27.34 -28.58
CA SER A 113 17.03 -28.67 -29.20
C SER A 113 15.66 -29.21 -29.65
N LEU A 114 15.60 -29.69 -30.89
CA LEU A 114 14.39 -30.33 -31.43
C LEU A 114 14.24 -31.75 -30.84
N PRO A 115 13.00 -32.25 -30.63
CA PRO A 115 12.75 -33.51 -29.93
C PRO A 115 13.30 -34.79 -30.58
N ASP A 116 13.85 -34.74 -31.81
CA ASP A 116 14.24 -35.92 -32.59
C ASP A 116 15.54 -35.73 -33.42
N MET A 117 16.41 -34.77 -33.09
CA MET A 117 17.72 -34.62 -33.74
C MET A 117 18.86 -34.67 -32.72
N PRO A 118 20.00 -35.34 -33.03
CA PRO A 118 21.17 -35.30 -32.18
C PRO A 118 21.72 -33.87 -32.05
N PRO A 119 22.25 -33.48 -30.87
CA PRO A 119 22.78 -32.14 -30.64
C PRO A 119 23.93 -31.83 -31.60
N LEU A 120 23.96 -30.58 -32.10
CA LEU A 120 25.01 -30.13 -33.02
C LEU A 120 26.40 -30.21 -32.37
N PRO A 121 27.44 -30.64 -33.11
CA PRO A 121 28.78 -30.80 -32.54
C PRO A 121 29.35 -29.45 -32.06
N PRO A 122 30.00 -29.41 -30.89
CA PRO A 122 30.61 -28.19 -30.37
C PRO A 122 31.79 -27.76 -31.25
N GLN A 123 31.87 -26.47 -31.57
CA GLN A 123 33.00 -25.89 -32.28
C GLN A 123 34.24 -25.91 -31.36
N ASN A 124 35.29 -26.61 -31.80
CA ASN A 124 36.56 -26.79 -31.09
C ASN A 124 37.14 -25.47 -30.57
N GLN A 125 37.23 -25.34 -29.25
CA GLN A 125 38.30 -24.62 -28.57
C GLN A 125 38.82 -25.50 -27.42
N GLU A 126 40.10 -25.82 -27.50
CA GLU A 126 40.88 -26.64 -26.57
C GLU A 126 41.12 -25.95 -25.19
N PRO A 127 41.54 -26.70 -24.15
CA PRO A 127 40.94 -26.61 -22.82
C PRO A 127 41.92 -26.22 -21.69
N THR A 128 41.40 -25.70 -20.57
CA THR A 128 41.97 -25.96 -19.22
C THR A 128 40.90 -25.94 -18.12
N LEU A 129 40.51 -27.16 -17.69
CA LEU A 129 40.33 -27.70 -16.33
C LEU A 129 40.04 -26.66 -15.20
N LYS A 130 39.00 -26.82 -14.35
CA LYS A 130 38.85 -27.89 -13.35
C LYS A 130 37.39 -28.17 -12.93
N THR A 131 37.07 -29.46 -13.01
CA THR A 131 36.10 -30.32 -12.30
C THR A 131 35.20 -29.75 -11.20
N SER A 132 33.91 -30.01 -11.41
CA SER A 132 32.78 -30.07 -10.49
C SER A 132 32.84 -31.25 -9.51
N THR A 133 32.42 -31.04 -8.27
CA THR A 133 31.68 -32.04 -7.47
C THR A 133 30.28 -31.48 -7.17
N PRO A 134 29.20 -32.28 -7.29
CA PRO A 134 27.85 -31.83 -6.99
C PRO A 134 27.59 -32.00 -5.48
N SER A 135 27.74 -30.93 -4.71
CA SER A 135 27.20 -30.88 -3.35
C SER A 135 25.73 -30.49 -3.43
N VAL A 136 24.86 -31.43 -3.03
CA VAL A 136 23.42 -31.24 -2.86
C VAL A 136 23.19 -30.08 -1.90
N ARG A 137 22.85 -28.90 -2.42
CA ARG A 137 22.39 -27.77 -1.60
C ARG A 137 20.86 -27.78 -1.57
N PRO A 138 20.23 -27.79 -0.39
CA PRO A 138 18.78 -27.62 -0.29
C PRO A 138 18.36 -26.27 -0.87
N PRO A 139 17.10 -26.12 -1.33
CA PRO A 139 16.60 -24.84 -1.83
C PRO A 139 16.77 -23.74 -0.76
N PRO A 140 17.05 -22.48 -1.17
CA PRO A 140 17.27 -21.40 -0.23
C PRO A 140 16.05 -21.24 0.67
N ALA A 141 16.28 -21.40 1.97
CA ALA A 141 15.35 -21.00 3.01
C ALA A 141 14.97 -19.54 2.77
N VAL A 142 13.69 -19.32 2.50
CA VAL A 142 13.06 -17.99 2.55
C VAL A 142 13.40 -17.37 3.92
N GLY A 143 13.96 -16.17 3.89
CA GLY A 143 14.43 -15.47 5.09
C GLY A 143 13.33 -15.32 6.16
N PRO A 144 13.71 -15.28 7.44
CA PRO A 144 12.77 -15.25 8.56
C PRO A 144 12.18 -13.85 8.74
N LEU A 145 11.17 -13.48 7.93
CA LEU A 145 10.47 -12.20 8.05
C LEU A 145 8.94 -12.33 8.10
N ALA A 146 8.42 -13.48 8.56
CA ALA A 146 6.98 -13.65 8.77
C ALA A 146 6.64 -14.52 10.00
N ALA A 147 7.45 -14.47 11.05
CA ALA A 147 7.11 -15.09 12.34
C ALA A 147 6.53 -14.02 13.29
N SER A 148 5.26 -13.67 13.11
CA SER A 148 4.45 -13.11 14.19
C SER A 148 2.98 -13.57 14.10
N GLY A 149 2.77 -14.81 13.64
CA GLY A 149 1.51 -15.51 13.83
C GLY A 149 1.58 -16.32 15.12
N GLN A 150 0.51 -16.27 15.92
CA GLN A 150 0.34 -17.19 17.05
C GLN A 150 0.60 -18.65 16.62
N PRO A 151 1.13 -19.50 17.52
CA PRO A 151 1.39 -20.89 17.19
C PRO A 151 0.07 -21.62 16.94
N GLY A 152 -0.18 -22.05 15.70
CA GLY A 152 -1.27 -23.00 15.40
C GLY A 152 -2.03 -22.83 14.08
N ALA A 153 -1.86 -21.74 13.34
CA ALA A 153 -2.57 -21.53 12.07
C ALA A 153 -1.59 -21.31 10.91
N SER A 154 -1.67 -22.15 9.87
CA SER A 154 -0.89 -21.97 8.63
C SER A 154 -1.15 -20.56 8.07
N ARG A 155 -0.11 -19.84 7.61
CA ARG A 155 -0.23 -18.50 7.00
C ARG A 155 -1.32 -18.43 5.92
N ASN A 156 -1.58 -19.54 5.26
CA ASN A 156 -2.64 -19.69 4.27
C ASN A 156 -4.06 -19.72 4.90
N SER A 157 -4.24 -20.31 6.09
CA SER A 157 -5.55 -20.35 6.75
C SER A 157 -6.01 -18.97 7.22
N THR A 158 -5.10 -18.13 7.72
CA THR A 158 -5.42 -16.75 8.13
C THR A 158 -5.81 -15.88 6.92
N GLN A 159 -5.10 -16.05 5.80
CA GLN A 159 -5.43 -15.36 4.54
C GLN A 159 -6.78 -15.82 3.97
N LEU A 160 -7.02 -17.13 3.97
CA LEU A 160 -8.30 -17.72 3.56
C LEU A 160 -9.45 -17.20 4.43
N GLN A 161 -9.28 -17.18 5.75
CA GLN A 161 -10.30 -16.69 6.67
C GLN A 161 -10.63 -15.22 6.40
N PHE A 162 -9.63 -14.39 6.13
CA PHE A 162 -9.84 -13.00 5.73
C PHE A 162 -10.62 -12.87 4.43
N LEU A 163 -10.29 -13.64 3.39
CA LEU A 163 -11.02 -13.60 2.12
C LEU A 163 -12.49 -14.01 2.28
N ILE A 164 -12.79 -15.00 3.13
CA ILE A 164 -14.16 -15.42 3.43
C ILE A 164 -14.91 -14.32 4.19
N ILE A 165 -14.28 -13.72 5.21
CA ILE A 165 -14.88 -12.62 5.97
C ILE A 165 -15.22 -11.47 5.02
N ARG A 166 -14.29 -11.06 4.16
CA ARG A 166 -14.52 -10.01 3.15
C ARG A 166 -15.64 -10.33 2.20
N GLN A 167 -15.67 -11.54 1.68
CA GLN A 167 -16.74 -11.97 0.79
C GLN A 167 -18.12 -11.83 1.48
N ASN A 168 -18.22 -12.23 2.73
CA ASN A 168 -19.46 -12.12 3.51
C ASN A 168 -19.84 -10.67 3.77
N GLU A 169 -18.90 -9.79 4.05
CA GLU A 169 -19.14 -8.35 4.22
C GLU A 169 -19.72 -7.72 2.95
N PHE A 170 -19.20 -8.08 1.77
CA PHE A 170 -19.75 -7.62 0.49
C PHE A 170 -21.14 -8.19 0.21
N LYS A 171 -21.39 -9.46 0.55
CA LYS A 171 -22.73 -10.06 0.45
C LYS A 171 -23.73 -9.33 1.35
N GLN A 172 -23.36 -9.03 2.59
CA GLN A 172 -24.20 -8.27 3.53
C GLN A 172 -24.44 -6.84 3.04
N ALA A 173 -23.42 -6.17 2.50
CA ALA A 173 -23.57 -4.84 1.90
C ALA A 173 -24.52 -4.86 0.70
N ALA A 174 -24.47 -5.91 -0.14
CA ALA A 174 -25.39 -6.11 -1.25
C ALA A 174 -26.85 -6.27 -0.77
N ILE A 175 -27.07 -7.08 0.27
CA ILE A 175 -28.40 -7.27 0.87
C ILE A 175 -28.95 -5.95 1.42
N HIS A 176 -28.11 -5.18 2.12
CA HIS A 176 -28.50 -3.90 2.69
C HIS A 176 -28.73 -2.81 1.62
N ALA A 177 -27.96 -2.80 0.53
CA ALA A 177 -28.21 -1.91 -0.61
C ALA A 177 -29.53 -2.26 -1.31
N LYS A 178 -29.82 -3.57 -1.46
CA LYS A 178 -31.08 -4.07 -2.01
C LYS A 178 -32.28 -3.68 -1.13
N SER A 179 -32.16 -3.82 0.20
CA SER A 179 -33.24 -3.43 1.12
C SER A 179 -33.51 -1.92 1.13
N LYS A 180 -32.51 -1.10 0.81
CA LYS A 180 -32.65 0.36 0.62
C LYS A 180 -33.13 0.77 -0.78
N GLY A 181 -33.48 -0.18 -1.64
CA GLY A 181 -33.96 0.08 -3.01
C GLY A 181 -32.87 0.46 -4.00
N ASN A 182 -31.59 0.43 -3.63
CA ASN A 182 -30.49 0.73 -4.54
C ASN A 182 -29.95 -0.56 -5.20
N LEU A 183 -30.65 -0.98 -6.26
CA LEU A 183 -30.37 -2.21 -6.99
C LEU A 183 -29.04 -2.20 -7.73
N GLU A 184 -28.60 -1.05 -8.25
CA GLU A 184 -27.33 -0.91 -8.96
C GLU A 184 -26.15 -1.12 -8.01
N LEU A 185 -26.21 -0.51 -6.82
CA LEU A 185 -25.20 -0.68 -5.79
C LEU A 185 -25.16 -2.11 -5.26
N ALA A 186 -26.33 -2.75 -5.10
CA ALA A 186 -26.43 -4.15 -4.70
C ALA A 186 -25.76 -5.09 -5.72
N LYS A 187 -26.00 -4.88 -7.02
CA LYS A 187 -25.34 -5.62 -8.11
C LYS A 187 -23.83 -5.45 -8.07
N LYS A 188 -23.34 -4.23 -7.85
CA LYS A 188 -21.90 -3.94 -7.73
C LYS A 188 -21.26 -4.70 -6.56
N TYR A 189 -21.85 -4.65 -5.37
CA TYR A 189 -21.33 -5.38 -4.21
C TYR A 189 -21.37 -6.90 -4.39
N LEU A 190 -22.36 -7.43 -5.11
CA LEU A 190 -22.43 -8.86 -5.43
C LEU A 190 -21.35 -9.28 -6.43
N LEU A 191 -21.08 -8.45 -7.44
CA LEU A 191 -19.98 -8.66 -8.39
C LEU A 191 -18.62 -8.66 -7.68
N GLU A 192 -18.41 -7.71 -6.75
CA GLU A 192 -17.21 -7.66 -5.92
C GLU A 192 -17.10 -8.90 -5.01
N ALA A 193 -18.20 -9.37 -4.40
CA ALA A 193 -18.23 -10.60 -3.61
C ALA A 193 -17.87 -11.86 -4.43
N LYS A 194 -18.33 -11.97 -5.68
CA LYS A 194 -17.97 -13.05 -6.61
C LYS A 194 -16.49 -12.99 -7.03
N GLY A 195 -15.90 -11.80 -7.06
CA GLY A 195 -14.46 -11.64 -7.29
C GLY A 195 -13.59 -12.36 -6.27
N PHE A 196 -14.07 -12.54 -5.04
CA PHE A 196 -13.36 -13.29 -4.00
C PHE A 196 -13.33 -14.80 -4.22
N ASP A 197 -14.22 -15.39 -5.02
CA ASP A 197 -14.29 -16.84 -5.21
C ASP A 197 -12.99 -17.40 -5.82
N LYS A 198 -12.41 -16.70 -6.80
CA LYS A 198 -11.14 -17.09 -7.42
C LYS A 198 -9.98 -17.02 -6.42
N MET A 199 -9.99 -16.01 -5.55
CA MET A 199 -8.99 -15.82 -4.49
C MET A 199 -9.14 -16.87 -3.39
N ILE A 200 -10.36 -17.20 -2.99
CA ILE A 200 -10.65 -18.24 -1.99
C ILE A 200 -10.25 -19.62 -2.53
N ALA A 201 -10.54 -19.91 -3.80
CA ALA A 201 -10.13 -21.16 -4.45
C ALA A 201 -8.61 -21.28 -4.54
N ALA A 202 -7.91 -20.21 -4.93
CA ALA A 202 -6.45 -20.18 -4.96
C ALA A 202 -5.82 -20.35 -3.56
N ALA A 203 -6.38 -19.69 -2.53
CA ALA A 203 -5.94 -19.86 -1.15
C ALA A 203 -6.18 -21.29 -0.66
N LYS A 204 -7.37 -21.87 -0.92
CA LYS A 204 -7.66 -23.29 -0.61
C LYS A 204 -6.69 -24.25 -1.31
N ALA A 205 -6.23 -23.93 -2.51
CA ALA A 205 -5.25 -24.70 -3.28
C ALA A 205 -3.80 -24.52 -2.82
N GLY A 206 -3.53 -23.74 -1.76
CA GLY A 206 -2.17 -23.52 -1.25
C GLY A 206 -1.37 -22.44 -1.96
N LEU A 207 -1.97 -21.70 -2.91
CA LEU A 207 -1.30 -20.64 -3.66
C LEU A 207 -1.29 -19.32 -2.86
N PRO A 208 -0.17 -18.57 -2.86
CA PRO A 208 -0.10 -17.28 -2.20
C PRO A 208 -0.99 -16.25 -2.92
N VAL A 209 -2.03 -15.78 -2.22
CA VAL A 209 -2.96 -14.79 -2.75
C VAL A 209 -2.54 -13.38 -2.34
N SER A 210 -2.47 -12.46 -3.31
CA SER A 210 -2.14 -11.06 -3.03
C SER A 210 -3.37 -10.28 -2.57
N ILE A 211 -3.35 -9.84 -1.31
CA ILE A 211 -4.43 -9.05 -0.69
C ILE A 211 -4.45 -7.60 -1.22
N LYS A 212 -3.42 -7.18 -1.98
CA LYS A 212 -3.29 -5.80 -2.47
C LYS A 212 -4.42 -5.36 -3.42
N ALA A 213 -5.09 -6.32 -4.05
CA ALA A 213 -6.16 -6.07 -5.02
C ALA A 213 -7.57 -6.32 -4.46
N THR A 214 -7.72 -6.65 -3.16
CA THR A 214 -9.05 -6.89 -2.59
C THR A 214 -9.78 -5.57 -2.38
N PRO A 215 -11.00 -5.38 -2.92
CA PRO A 215 -11.78 -4.17 -2.69
C PRO A 215 -12.08 -4.00 -1.20
N ILE A 216 -12.07 -2.74 -0.73
CA ILE A 216 -12.39 -2.41 0.66
C ILE A 216 -13.92 -2.38 0.80
N PRO A 217 -14.52 -3.16 1.70
CA PRO A 217 -15.95 -3.13 1.90
C PRO A 217 -16.42 -1.74 2.35
N PRO A 218 -17.60 -1.28 1.90
CA PRO A 218 -18.13 0.03 2.25
C PRO A 218 -18.36 0.19 3.76
N GLN A 219 -18.61 -0.91 4.48
CA GLN A 219 -18.90 -0.88 5.92
C GLN A 219 -17.67 -0.53 6.79
N VAL A 220 -16.48 -0.82 6.27
CA VAL A 220 -15.19 -0.54 6.91
C VAL A 220 -14.50 0.68 6.31
N SER A 221 -15.12 1.35 5.33
CA SER A 221 -14.69 2.67 4.87
C SER A 221 -15.41 3.75 5.68
N THR A 222 -14.68 4.64 6.33
CA THR A 222 -15.23 5.86 6.91
C THR A 222 -15.36 6.91 5.83
N SER A 223 -16.49 7.61 5.78
CA SER A 223 -16.69 8.69 4.83
C SER A 223 -15.93 9.93 5.31
N GLN A 224 -15.39 10.71 4.36
CA GLN A 224 -14.73 11.98 4.67
C GLN A 224 -15.65 12.94 5.46
N ALA A 225 -16.97 12.86 5.26
CA ALA A 225 -17.94 13.64 6.04
C ALA A 225 -17.94 13.30 7.55
N THR A 226 -17.63 12.06 7.94
CA THR A 226 -17.47 11.68 9.34
C THR A 226 -16.15 12.18 9.93
N LEU A 227 -15.15 12.48 9.10
CA LEU A 227 -13.82 12.93 9.54
C LEU A 227 -13.70 14.45 9.67
N GLN A 228 -14.75 15.22 9.40
CA GLN A 228 -14.74 16.67 9.58
C GLN A 228 -15.16 17.04 11.01
N PRO A 229 -14.44 17.93 11.71
CA PRO A 229 -14.85 18.41 13.03
C PRO A 229 -16.19 19.15 12.90
N ARG A 230 -17.13 18.82 13.79
CA ARG A 230 -18.50 19.38 13.77
C ARG A 230 -18.81 20.17 15.05
N ILE A 231 -18.07 19.95 16.11
CA ILE A 231 -18.22 20.63 17.39
C ILE A 231 -17.35 21.90 17.35
N VAL A 232 -17.99 23.03 17.11
CA VAL A 232 -17.36 24.34 17.26
C VAL A 232 -17.29 24.65 18.75
N PRO A 233 -16.14 25.07 19.30
CA PRO A 233 -16.06 25.55 20.68
C PRO A 233 -16.85 26.85 20.80
N THR A 234 -18.11 26.77 21.19
CA THR A 234 -18.93 27.94 21.48
C THR A 234 -18.53 28.49 22.84
N THR A 235 -18.07 29.75 22.89
CA THR A 235 -17.75 30.51 24.13
C THR A 235 -18.99 30.89 24.94
N SER A 236 -20.16 30.34 24.63
CA SER A 236 -21.43 30.72 25.23
C SER A 236 -22.37 29.52 25.28
N SER A 237 -22.32 28.81 26.41
CA SER A 237 -23.45 28.00 26.85
C SER A 237 -23.79 28.38 28.28
N THR A 238 -25.00 28.89 28.47
CA THR A 238 -25.66 29.40 29.69
C THR A 238 -25.91 28.33 30.76
N THR A 239 -25.15 27.23 30.73
CA THR A 239 -25.16 26.15 31.72
C THR A 239 -23.77 26.08 32.32
N GLY A 240 -23.62 26.52 33.57
CA GLY A 240 -22.36 26.77 34.28
C GLY A 240 -21.39 25.60 34.44
N ILE A 241 -20.86 25.07 33.33
CA ILE A 241 -19.68 24.21 33.30
C ILE A 241 -18.73 24.80 32.25
N GLU A 242 -17.91 25.73 32.71
CA GLU A 242 -16.74 26.21 31.95
C GLU A 242 -15.94 25.00 31.43
N GLY A 243 -15.58 25.01 30.14
CA GLY A 243 -14.76 23.95 29.53
C GLY A 243 -15.50 22.72 28.99
N ARG A 244 -16.83 22.61 29.11
CA ARG A 244 -17.59 21.47 28.53
C ARG A 244 -17.47 21.40 27.00
N GLY A 245 -17.69 22.53 26.33
CA GLY A 245 -17.59 22.61 24.87
C GLY A 245 -16.17 22.34 24.37
N GLU A 246 -15.17 22.83 25.10
CA GLU A 246 -13.75 22.61 24.83
C GLU A 246 -13.37 21.14 24.98
N THR A 247 -13.86 20.46 26.04
CA THR A 247 -13.62 19.03 26.28
C THR A 247 -14.25 18.17 25.19
N LEU A 248 -15.49 18.47 24.77
CA LEU A 248 -16.15 17.78 23.65
C LEU A 248 -15.41 17.99 22.33
N SER A 249 -14.95 19.21 22.05
CA SER A 249 -14.19 19.54 20.85
C SER A 249 -12.82 18.83 20.85
N MET A 250 -12.13 18.76 22.00
CA MET A 250 -10.89 18.00 22.17
C MET A 250 -11.10 16.49 21.96
N MET A 251 -12.16 15.92 22.53
CA MET A 251 -12.51 14.51 22.33
C MET A 251 -12.83 14.22 20.86
N GLU A 252 -13.64 15.06 20.22
CA GLU A 252 -13.97 14.91 18.80
C GLU A 252 -12.71 14.95 17.92
N LYS A 253 -11.84 15.94 18.14
CA LYS A 253 -10.58 16.06 17.41
C LYS A 253 -9.70 14.82 17.60
N SER A 254 -9.54 14.37 18.84
CA SER A 254 -8.72 13.19 19.17
C SER A 254 -9.29 11.91 18.51
N LEU A 255 -10.60 11.73 18.57
CA LEU A 255 -11.28 10.59 17.96
C LEU A 255 -11.20 10.62 16.42
N ILE A 256 -11.30 11.80 15.79
CA ILE A 256 -11.06 11.96 14.34
C ILE A 256 -9.63 11.55 13.98
N GLU A 257 -8.63 12.05 14.71
CA GLU A 257 -7.22 11.71 14.50
C GLU A 257 -6.98 10.20 14.65
N GLN A 258 -7.58 9.56 15.66
CA GLN A 258 -7.52 8.11 15.88
C GLN A 258 -8.13 7.31 14.72
N VAL A 259 -9.31 7.72 14.22
CA VAL A 259 -9.94 7.06 13.06
C VAL A 259 -9.06 7.21 11.82
N GLN A 260 -8.54 8.41 11.54
CA GLN A 260 -7.64 8.65 10.41
C GLN A 260 -6.38 7.80 10.51
N LEU A 261 -5.76 7.75 11.70
CA LEU A 261 -4.58 6.93 11.95
C LEU A 261 -4.85 5.45 11.72
N ALA A 262 -5.97 4.94 12.21
CA ALA A 262 -6.36 3.55 12.04
C ALA A 262 -6.63 3.22 10.55
N GLU A 263 -7.36 4.07 9.82
CA GLU A 263 -7.64 3.84 8.40
C GLU A 263 -6.39 3.90 7.52
N ASN A 264 -5.52 4.88 7.77
CA ASN A 264 -4.25 5.00 7.08
C ASN A 264 -3.34 3.80 7.34
N SER A 265 -3.24 3.38 8.61
CA SER A 265 -2.44 2.21 9.00
C SER A 265 -2.99 0.93 8.39
N ARG A 266 -4.32 0.74 8.42
CA ARG A 266 -4.98 -0.37 7.72
C ARG A 266 -4.60 -0.40 6.25
N MET A 267 -4.71 0.73 5.54
CA MET A 267 -4.38 0.80 4.12
C MET A 267 -2.92 0.40 3.87
N ARG A 268 -1.99 0.85 4.73
CA ARG A 268 -0.57 0.48 4.66
C ARG A 268 -0.38 -1.03 4.83
N PHE A 269 -1.01 -1.65 5.83
CA PHE A 269 -0.88 -3.09 6.07
C PHE A 269 -1.60 -3.96 5.03
N THR A 270 -2.67 -3.45 4.40
CA THR A 270 -3.30 -4.11 3.24
C THR A 270 -2.32 -4.18 2.07
N ARG A 271 -1.56 -3.11 1.81
CA ARG A 271 -0.51 -3.08 0.77
C ARG A 271 0.68 -3.99 1.10
N LEU A 272 0.95 -4.23 2.37
CA LEU A 272 1.97 -5.18 2.83
C LEU A 272 1.46 -6.63 2.83
N GLY A 273 0.15 -6.85 2.76
CA GLY A 273 -0.46 -8.18 2.83
C GLY A 273 -0.49 -8.77 4.24
N ASP A 274 -0.37 -7.94 5.27
CA ASP A 274 -0.46 -8.37 6.67
C ASP A 274 -1.91 -8.33 7.15
N VAL A 275 -2.60 -9.45 6.95
CA VAL A 275 -4.00 -9.64 7.33
C VAL A 275 -4.26 -9.40 8.82
N GLY A 276 -3.34 -9.81 9.68
CA GLY A 276 -3.52 -9.70 11.13
C GLY A 276 -3.58 -8.24 11.56
N LYS A 277 -2.66 -7.42 11.04
CA LYS A 277 -2.64 -5.98 11.32
C LYS A 277 -3.78 -5.25 10.62
N VAL A 278 -4.17 -5.65 9.41
CA VAL A 278 -5.35 -5.09 8.75
C VAL A 278 -6.59 -5.24 9.63
N LYS A 279 -6.84 -6.44 10.16
CA LYS A 279 -7.98 -6.68 11.06
C LYS A 279 -7.90 -5.83 12.33
N LEU A 280 -6.72 -5.76 12.96
CA LEU A 280 -6.50 -4.94 14.16
C LEU A 280 -6.88 -3.48 13.94
N PHE A 281 -6.41 -2.88 12.83
CA PHE A 281 -6.70 -1.48 12.52
C PHE A 281 -8.15 -1.26 12.09
N GLU A 282 -8.82 -2.27 11.55
CA GLU A 282 -10.27 -2.20 11.31
C GLU A 282 -11.08 -2.17 12.59
N ASP A 283 -10.72 -3.03 13.55
CA ASP A 283 -11.38 -3.05 14.86
C ASP A 283 -11.17 -1.70 15.57
N TRP A 284 -9.96 -1.13 15.52
CA TRP A 284 -9.68 0.18 16.10
C TRP A 284 -10.43 1.32 15.40
N ALA A 285 -10.45 1.35 14.07
CA ALA A 285 -11.20 2.34 13.32
C ALA A 285 -12.71 2.25 13.63
N LYS A 286 -13.24 1.04 13.76
CA LYS A 286 -14.65 0.79 14.09
C LYS A 286 -15.01 1.34 15.47
N VAL A 287 -14.22 1.01 16.51
CA VAL A 287 -14.47 1.47 17.88
C VAL A 287 -14.35 2.99 17.96
N SER A 288 -13.25 3.59 17.49
CA SER A 288 -13.09 5.05 17.54
C SER A 288 -14.15 5.80 16.74
N LYS A 289 -14.67 5.22 15.66
CA LYS A 289 -15.79 5.80 14.91
C LYS A 289 -17.10 5.74 15.70
N GLN A 290 -17.36 4.67 16.46
CA GLN A 290 -18.53 4.59 17.33
C GLN A 290 -18.46 5.65 18.43
N ASP A 291 -17.30 5.79 19.08
CA ASP A 291 -17.04 6.79 20.10
C ASP A 291 -17.19 8.23 19.54
N LEU A 292 -16.69 8.47 18.33
CA LEU A 292 -16.84 9.76 17.64
C LEU A 292 -18.32 10.11 17.41
N LEU A 293 -19.12 9.13 16.97
CA LEU A 293 -20.56 9.33 16.77
C LEU A 293 -21.28 9.57 18.10
N LEU A 294 -20.87 8.87 19.17
CA LEU A 294 -21.41 9.09 20.51
C LEU A 294 -21.12 10.51 21.02
N VAL A 295 -19.87 10.97 20.92
CA VAL A 295 -19.48 12.33 21.35
C VAL A 295 -20.27 13.39 20.59
N ARG A 296 -20.48 13.21 19.29
CA ARG A 296 -21.31 14.12 18.48
C ARG A 296 -22.77 14.12 18.90
N GLU A 297 -23.33 12.95 19.22
CA GLU A 297 -24.72 12.86 19.68
C GLU A 297 -24.89 13.48 21.07
N VAL A 298 -23.94 13.27 21.98
CA VAL A 298 -23.92 13.93 23.29
C VAL A 298 -23.85 15.45 23.15
N ALA A 299 -23.01 15.95 22.24
CA ALA A 299 -22.91 17.38 21.97
C ALA A 299 -24.21 17.96 21.41
N LYS A 300 -24.89 17.21 20.53
CA LYS A 300 -26.16 17.61 19.92
C LYS A 300 -27.33 17.60 20.90
N GLN A 301 -27.43 16.57 21.74
CA GLN A 301 -28.51 16.39 22.72
C GLN A 301 -28.25 17.12 24.04
N GLY A 302 -27.05 17.66 24.24
CA GLY A 302 -26.69 18.31 25.49
C GLY A 302 -26.64 17.33 26.67
N LEU A 303 -26.34 16.05 26.44
CA LEU A 303 -26.25 15.01 27.48
C LEU A 303 -24.96 15.12 28.32
N LYS A 304 -24.91 14.41 29.46
CA LYS A 304 -23.74 14.37 30.34
C LYS A 304 -22.49 13.92 29.57
N LEU A 305 -21.36 14.56 29.86
CA LEU A 305 -20.07 14.20 29.28
C LEU A 305 -19.76 12.72 29.55
N PRO A 306 -19.40 11.93 28.51
CA PRO A 306 -18.87 10.59 28.69
C PRO A 306 -17.61 10.66 29.54
N LYS A 307 -17.43 9.67 30.42
CA LYS A 307 -16.13 9.49 31.07
C LYS A 307 -15.17 8.91 30.04
N PHE A 308 -13.90 9.26 30.15
CA PHE A 308 -12.87 8.80 29.23
C PHE A 308 -11.55 8.66 29.97
N HIS A 309 -10.72 7.75 29.49
CA HIS A 309 -9.33 7.59 29.92
C HIS A 309 -8.42 7.50 28.71
N TYR A 310 -7.11 7.64 28.96
CA TYR A 310 -6.08 7.44 27.96
C TYR A 310 -5.38 6.11 28.19
N GLU A 311 -5.34 5.28 27.17
CA GLU A 311 -4.57 4.05 27.13
C GLU A 311 -3.27 4.28 26.34
N SER A 312 -2.16 3.72 26.81
CA SER A 312 -0.94 3.66 25.99
C SER A 312 -1.04 2.47 25.05
N ARG A 313 -1.23 2.73 23.75
CA ARG A 313 -1.26 1.69 22.72
C ARG A 313 0.02 1.70 21.90
N HIS A 314 0.56 0.52 21.67
CA HIS A 314 1.69 0.29 20.79
C HIS A 314 1.15 0.10 19.37
N ILE A 315 1.26 1.14 18.55
CA ILE A 315 0.73 1.16 17.19
C ILE A 315 1.80 0.60 16.25
N PRO A 316 1.56 -0.55 15.59
CA PRO A 316 2.46 -1.04 14.57
C PRO A 316 2.56 0.00 13.45
N CYS A 317 3.74 0.56 13.26
CA CYS A 317 4.03 1.47 12.17
C CYS A 317 4.78 0.69 11.09
N ALA A 318 4.20 0.64 9.90
CA ALA A 318 4.98 0.42 8.71
C ALA A 318 5.46 1.78 8.23
N ASP A 319 6.77 1.92 8.11
CA ASP A 319 7.44 3.03 7.44
C ASP A 319 7.07 3.02 5.96
N LEU A 320 5.85 3.43 5.65
CA LEU A 320 5.28 3.40 4.31
C LEU A 320 4.60 4.73 4.02
N PHE A 321 5.07 5.41 2.98
CA PHE A 321 4.55 6.67 2.47
C PHE A 321 3.82 6.41 1.14
N PRO A 322 2.53 6.03 1.19
CA PRO A 322 1.77 5.57 0.02
C PRO A 322 1.50 6.66 -1.02
N ASP A 323 1.69 7.92 -0.63
CA ASP A 323 1.62 9.13 -1.45
C ASP A 323 2.80 9.25 -2.43
N LEU A 324 3.94 8.63 -2.11
CA LEU A 324 5.11 8.60 -2.99
C LEU A 324 5.07 7.42 -3.97
N ALA A 325 5.62 7.62 -5.16
CA ALA A 325 5.86 6.57 -6.14
C ALA A 325 7.01 5.64 -5.69
N GLU A 326 7.05 4.41 -6.21
CA GLU A 326 8.04 3.38 -5.81
C GLU A 326 9.46 3.67 -6.29
N ASP A 327 9.58 4.55 -7.26
CA ASP A 327 10.79 4.95 -7.97
C ASP A 327 11.23 6.38 -7.65
N VAL A 328 10.53 7.06 -6.73
CA VAL A 328 10.81 8.44 -6.33
C VAL A 328 11.27 8.51 -4.88
N LEU A 329 12.33 9.29 -4.67
CA LEU A 329 12.81 9.76 -3.38
C LEU A 329 12.53 11.26 -3.28
N GLU A 330 11.85 11.66 -2.22
CA GLU A 330 11.54 13.05 -1.93
C GLU A 330 12.62 13.61 -1.00
N LEU A 331 13.37 14.61 -1.46
CA LEU A 331 14.33 15.37 -0.67
C LEU A 331 13.74 16.75 -0.36
N SER A 332 13.48 17.02 0.90
CA SER A 332 13.06 18.35 1.38
C SER A 332 14.24 19.07 2.02
N ILE A 333 14.57 20.24 1.49
CA ILE A 333 15.53 21.16 2.07
C ILE A 333 14.72 22.15 2.89
N ILE A 334 14.70 21.98 4.21
CA ILE A 334 13.79 22.70 5.09
C ILE A 334 14.37 24.07 5.39
N ARG A 335 15.53 24.10 6.05
CA ARG A 335 16.17 25.35 6.47
C ARG A 335 17.67 25.20 6.59
N CYS A 336 18.36 26.31 6.38
CA CYS A 336 19.75 26.45 6.75
C CYS A 336 19.86 27.53 7.82
N ARG A 337 20.74 27.33 8.79
CA ARG A 337 21.16 28.35 9.73
C ARG A 337 22.65 28.55 9.54
N VAL A 338 23.09 29.75 9.23
CA VAL A 338 24.50 30.08 9.14
C VAL A 338 24.86 30.83 10.41
N PHE A 339 25.74 30.25 11.23
CA PHE A 339 26.21 30.91 12.46
C PHE A 339 27.44 31.74 12.12
N LEU A 340 27.24 33.06 12.01
CA LEU A 340 28.32 34.01 11.77
C LEU A 340 28.85 34.55 13.12
N SER A 341 29.83 33.87 13.72
CA SER A 341 30.71 34.39 14.82
C SER A 341 31.56 33.22 15.35
N TYR A 342 32.89 33.30 15.54
CA TYR A 342 33.71 34.30 16.24
C TYR A 342 35.12 34.33 15.58
N SER A 343 35.72 35.52 15.42
CA SER A 343 37.01 35.82 14.73
C SER A 343 37.06 35.51 13.21
N ASP A 344 36.97 36.57 12.40
CA ASP A 344 37.18 36.65 10.94
C ASP A 344 36.19 35.90 10.02
N ALA A 345 35.06 36.59 9.76
CA ALA A 345 34.21 36.59 8.55
C ALA A 345 34.07 35.31 7.68
N PRO A 346 32.94 34.58 7.75
CA PRO A 346 32.60 33.50 6.80
C PRO A 346 32.03 34.00 5.47
N LEU A 347 31.51 35.23 5.40
CA LEU A 347 31.14 35.81 4.10
C LEU A 347 32.41 36.24 3.34
N PRO A 348 32.46 36.11 2.00
CA PRO A 348 33.44 36.84 1.20
C PRO A 348 33.59 38.28 1.66
N SER A 349 34.83 38.77 1.71
CA SER A 349 35.14 40.18 1.96
C SER A 349 34.19 41.08 1.16
N GLY A 350 33.40 41.89 1.86
CA GLY A 350 32.45 42.84 1.27
C GLY A 350 30.96 42.42 1.24
N TYR A 351 30.51 41.47 2.07
CA TYR A 351 29.08 41.23 2.28
C TYR A 351 28.73 41.33 3.78
N GLU A 352 27.69 42.12 4.09
CA GLU A 352 27.16 42.24 5.44
C GLU A 352 26.28 41.03 5.81
N PRO A 353 26.11 40.74 7.12
CA PRO A 353 25.26 39.64 7.60
C PRO A 353 23.80 39.71 7.13
N ASN A 354 23.31 40.89 6.71
CA ASN A 354 21.96 41.14 6.18
C ASN A 354 21.88 41.13 4.64
N ASP A 355 23.00 40.98 3.94
CA ASP A 355 23.05 40.86 2.46
C ASP A 355 23.22 39.39 2.01
N ALA A 356 23.00 38.44 2.93
CA ALA A 356 23.16 37.02 2.69
C ALA A 356 22.03 36.51 1.76
N ASN A 357 22.38 36.23 0.50
CA ASN A 357 21.48 35.66 -0.50
C ASN A 357 21.83 34.19 -0.65
N LEU A 358 21.17 33.33 0.12
CA LEU A 358 21.59 31.95 0.26
C LEU A 358 20.77 31.02 -0.61
N PHE A 359 21.44 30.04 -1.22
CA PHE A 359 20.79 28.93 -1.90
C PHE A 359 21.61 27.65 -1.73
N VAL A 360 20.95 26.50 -1.82
CA VAL A 360 21.56 25.19 -1.65
C VAL A 360 21.58 24.45 -2.98
N LYS A 361 22.74 23.97 -3.39
CA LYS A 361 22.86 22.96 -4.45
C LYS A 361 22.97 21.60 -3.80
N PHE A 362 22.37 20.59 -4.42
CA PHE A 362 22.53 19.22 -3.99
C PHE A 362 22.92 18.34 -5.18
N VAL A 363 23.68 17.29 -4.91
CA VAL A 363 24.11 16.28 -5.89
C VAL A 363 23.84 14.90 -5.32
N PHE A 364 22.78 14.28 -5.82
CA PHE A 364 22.40 12.92 -5.47
C PHE A 364 23.20 11.93 -6.34
N PRO A 365 23.92 10.97 -5.71
CA PRO A 365 24.93 10.14 -6.39
C PRO A 365 24.37 8.98 -7.22
N TYR A 366 23.07 9.02 -7.55
CA TYR A 366 22.39 7.96 -8.29
C TYR A 366 21.41 8.54 -9.33
N PRO A 367 21.28 7.94 -10.52
CA PRO A 367 22.07 6.83 -11.08
C PRO A 367 23.57 7.16 -11.18
N SER A 368 24.47 6.18 -10.97
CA SER A 368 25.92 6.43 -10.93
C SER A 368 26.51 6.96 -12.24
N ASP A 369 25.83 6.71 -13.35
CA ASP A 369 26.13 7.17 -14.71
C ASP A 369 25.59 8.58 -14.98
N ALA A 370 24.58 9.04 -14.23
CA ALA A 370 23.97 10.34 -14.37
C ALA A 370 23.48 10.86 -13.01
N ASN A 371 24.40 11.40 -12.20
CA ASN A 371 24.07 11.97 -10.90
C ASN A 371 23.00 13.06 -11.04
N GLN A 372 21.98 13.01 -10.19
CA GLN A 372 20.91 14.00 -10.18
C GLN A 372 21.32 15.18 -9.33
N SER A 373 21.43 16.36 -9.93
CA SER A 373 21.71 17.60 -9.22
C SER A 373 20.55 18.58 -9.33
N GLY A 374 20.33 19.34 -8.27
CA GLY A 374 19.37 20.44 -8.27
C GLY A 374 19.88 21.60 -7.42
N LYS A 375 19.14 22.72 -7.47
CA LYS A 375 19.42 23.90 -6.66
C LYS A 375 18.11 24.48 -6.16
N THR A 376 18.12 24.99 -4.94
CA THR A 376 16.97 25.70 -4.38
C THR A 376 16.84 27.09 -4.98
N LYS A 377 15.67 27.71 -4.81
CA LYS A 377 15.51 29.16 -4.92
C LYS A 377 16.41 29.84 -3.89
N TYR A 378 16.87 31.04 -4.23
CA TYR A 378 17.65 31.84 -3.29
C TYR A 378 16.71 32.57 -2.35
N VAL A 379 17.10 32.65 -1.08
CA VAL A 379 16.39 33.43 -0.07
C VAL A 379 17.24 34.66 0.23
N PRO A 380 16.72 35.88 0.00
CA PRO A 380 17.51 37.08 0.16
C PRO A 380 17.58 37.57 1.61
N GLY A 381 18.71 38.19 1.94
CA GLY A 381 18.95 38.97 3.15
C GLY A 381 18.76 38.26 4.49
N THR A 382 19.07 36.95 4.57
CA THR A 382 18.92 36.19 5.83
C THR A 382 20.00 35.14 6.03
N GLN A 383 20.44 34.99 7.28
CA GLN A 383 21.31 33.90 7.73
C GLN A 383 20.55 32.64 8.12
N ASN A 384 19.23 32.73 8.26
CA ASN A 384 18.37 31.61 8.58
C ASN A 384 17.34 31.39 7.45
N PRO A 385 17.78 31.09 6.22
CA PRO A 385 16.86 30.87 5.12
C PRO A 385 16.04 29.59 5.37
N GLU A 386 14.72 29.74 5.31
CA GLU A 386 13.78 28.63 5.17
C GLU A 386 13.48 28.46 3.69
N PHE A 387 13.84 27.29 3.15
CA PHE A 387 13.68 26.98 1.73
C PHE A 387 12.36 26.25 1.49
N ASP A 388 12.01 25.32 2.38
CA ASP A 388 10.88 24.38 2.28
C ASP A 388 10.70 23.80 0.86
N GLU A 389 11.82 23.57 0.18
CA GLU A 389 11.83 23.16 -1.21
C GLU A 389 11.92 21.64 -1.30
N ILE A 390 11.07 21.07 -2.16
CA ILE A 390 10.94 19.62 -2.33
C ILE A 390 11.48 19.24 -3.71
N ALA A 391 12.54 18.43 -3.72
CA ALA A 391 13.11 17.84 -4.92
C ALA A 391 12.70 16.36 -5.04
N MET A 392 12.08 16.00 -6.16
CA MET A 392 11.73 14.61 -6.48
C MET A 392 12.87 13.96 -7.27
N LEU A 393 13.56 13.01 -6.65
CA LEU A 393 14.73 12.32 -7.19
C LEU A 393 14.37 10.90 -7.64
N GLN A 394 14.86 10.50 -8.80
CA GLN A 394 14.59 9.18 -9.36
C GLN A 394 15.54 8.14 -8.79
N ILE A 395 15.01 7.14 -8.08
CA ILE A 395 15.78 6.01 -7.53
C ILE A 395 15.55 4.71 -8.32
N GLY A 396 14.67 4.74 -9.33
CA GLY A 396 14.35 3.61 -10.21
C GLY A 396 13.36 2.63 -9.58
N THR A 397 12.79 1.74 -10.38
CA THR A 397 11.76 0.78 -9.92
C THR A 397 12.32 -0.26 -8.95
N ARG A 398 11.49 -0.91 -8.13
CA ARG A 398 11.94 -1.94 -7.15
C ARG A 398 12.85 -3.03 -7.74
N ARG A 399 12.64 -3.43 -9.00
CA ARG A 399 13.53 -4.40 -9.69
C ARG A 399 14.89 -3.79 -10.05
N ALA A 400 14.92 -2.50 -10.42
CA ALA A 400 16.14 -1.75 -10.74
C ALA A 400 16.88 -1.25 -9.48
N ARG A 401 16.16 -0.95 -8.38
CA ARG A 401 16.63 -0.61 -7.01
C ARG A 401 17.45 -1.71 -6.33
N SER A 402 17.89 -2.71 -7.10
CA SER A 402 18.80 -3.78 -6.70
C SER A 402 19.92 -3.30 -5.77
N HIS A 403 20.63 -4.26 -5.17
CA HIS A 403 21.84 -4.07 -4.37
C HIS A 403 22.80 -2.96 -4.87
N LYS A 404 22.77 -2.58 -6.17
CA LYS A 404 23.45 -1.40 -6.72
C LYS A 404 23.08 -0.08 -6.03
N LEU A 405 21.79 0.30 -5.90
CA LEU A 405 21.38 1.56 -5.25
C LEU A 405 21.87 1.60 -3.81
N MET A 406 21.61 0.53 -3.05
CA MET A 406 22.06 0.42 -1.66
C MET A 406 23.59 0.48 -1.53
N ARG A 407 24.33 -0.15 -2.44
CA ARG A 407 25.80 -0.06 -2.46
C ARG A 407 26.26 1.37 -2.71
N VAL A 408 25.59 2.12 -3.58
CA VAL A 408 25.91 3.53 -3.86
C VAL A 408 25.62 4.38 -2.63
N LEU A 409 24.43 4.29 -2.04
CA LEU A 409 24.04 5.07 -0.86
C LEU A 409 24.90 4.78 0.37
N LYS A 410 25.41 3.55 0.52
CA LYS A 410 26.37 3.19 1.59
C LYS A 410 27.79 3.71 1.36
N ARG A 411 28.19 3.91 0.09
CA ARG A 411 29.56 4.32 -0.27
C ARG A 411 29.70 5.81 -0.52
N ILE A 412 28.68 6.45 -1.10
CA ILE A 412 28.71 7.81 -1.58
C ILE A 412 27.60 8.59 -0.86
N PRO A 413 27.95 9.60 -0.04
CA PRO A 413 26.95 10.43 0.62
C PRO A 413 26.29 11.38 -0.39
N LEU A 414 25.07 11.82 -0.06
CA LEU A 414 24.43 12.96 -0.72
C LEU A 414 25.25 14.21 -0.38
N LYS A 415 25.74 14.92 -1.42
CA LYS A 415 26.48 16.16 -1.26
C LYS A 415 25.54 17.35 -1.36
N LEU A 416 25.63 18.26 -0.40
CA LEU A 416 24.93 19.53 -0.41
C LEU A 416 25.94 20.67 -0.25
N GLU A 417 25.73 21.75 -0.98
CA GLU A 417 26.64 22.88 -1.06
C GLU A 417 25.83 24.16 -0.89
N VAL A 418 26.16 24.96 0.12
CA VAL A 418 25.48 26.22 0.41
C VAL A 418 26.28 27.35 -0.22
N TYR A 419 25.61 28.14 -1.06
CA TYR A 419 26.19 29.24 -1.80
C TYR A 419 25.59 30.57 -1.39
N GLN A 420 26.45 31.58 -1.32
CA GLN A 420 26.09 33.00 -1.40
C GLN A 420 25.97 33.37 -2.87
N LYS A 421 24.79 33.80 -3.29
CA LYS A 421 24.53 34.32 -4.62
C LYS A 421 25.32 35.61 -4.84
N GLY A 422 26.09 35.64 -5.92
CA GLY A 422 26.83 36.83 -6.32
C GLY A 422 25.89 37.92 -6.85
N SER A 423 26.20 39.18 -6.53
CA SER A 423 25.56 40.36 -7.12
C SER A 423 26.01 40.58 -8.58
N PHE A 424 25.54 41.64 -9.24
CA PHE A 424 25.92 41.98 -10.62
C PHE A 424 27.44 41.95 -10.81
N LEU A 425 27.92 41.15 -11.77
CA LEU A 425 29.34 40.88 -12.10
C LEU A 425 30.16 40.13 -11.03
N ARG A 426 29.54 39.59 -9.97
CA ARG A 426 30.21 38.73 -8.99
C ARG A 426 29.75 37.27 -9.14
N SER A 427 30.68 36.33 -9.09
CA SER A 427 30.36 34.90 -9.09
C SER A 427 29.79 34.46 -7.73
N ASP A 428 29.00 33.39 -7.73
CA ASP A 428 28.51 32.77 -6.50
C ASP A 428 29.68 32.24 -5.66
N LYS A 429 29.66 32.47 -4.34
CA LYS A 429 30.68 31.96 -3.41
C LYS A 429 30.13 30.81 -2.58
N LEU A 430 30.90 29.73 -2.51
CA LEU A 430 30.65 28.62 -1.60
C LEU A 430 30.89 29.05 -0.16
N LEU A 431 29.90 28.84 0.71
CA LEU A 431 30.00 29.08 2.16
C LEU A 431 30.35 27.80 2.91
N GLY A 432 29.86 26.66 2.43
CA GLY A 432 30.13 25.38 3.07
C GLY A 432 29.49 24.21 2.34
N THR A 433 30.04 23.04 2.61
CA THR A 433 29.58 21.76 2.09
C THR A 433 29.06 20.89 3.22
N CYS A 434 28.13 20.02 2.90
CA CYS A 434 27.48 19.12 3.82
C CYS A 434 27.36 17.75 3.13
N GLU A 435 27.70 16.69 3.86
CA GLU A 435 27.61 15.32 3.36
C GLU A 435 26.63 14.53 4.22
N TRP A 436 25.58 14.00 3.60
CA TRP A 436 24.58 13.19 4.28
C TRP A 436 24.69 11.72 3.90
N LYS A 437 24.95 10.84 4.87
CA LYS A 437 25.00 9.39 4.67
C LYS A 437 23.60 8.80 4.71
N LEU A 438 23.18 8.17 3.62
CA LEU A 438 21.82 7.66 3.44
C LEU A 438 21.67 6.17 3.77
N GLU A 439 22.55 5.62 4.62
CA GLU A 439 22.53 4.21 5.03
C GLU A 439 21.24 3.85 5.79
N GLN A 440 20.72 4.79 6.58
CA GLN A 440 19.52 4.58 7.38
C GLN A 440 18.24 4.42 6.53
N LEU A 441 18.27 4.71 5.21
CA LEU A 441 17.18 4.41 4.29
C LEU A 441 16.97 2.90 4.08
N GLU A 442 17.92 2.07 4.53
CA GLU A 442 17.76 0.61 4.54
C GLU A 442 16.64 0.18 5.49
N SER A 443 16.58 0.79 6.68
CA SER A 443 15.62 0.42 7.73
C SER A 443 14.44 1.37 7.83
N ASN A 444 14.62 2.64 7.47
CA ASN A 444 13.63 3.69 7.67
C ASN A 444 13.18 4.28 6.34
N ALA A 445 11.89 4.63 6.22
CA ALA A 445 11.38 5.31 5.03
C ALA A 445 11.37 6.85 5.17
N LEU A 446 11.65 7.35 6.37
CA LEU A 446 11.77 8.77 6.68
C LEU A 446 13.09 8.99 7.41
N LEU A 447 13.87 9.94 6.93
CA LEU A 447 15.06 10.45 7.62
C LEU A 447 14.93 11.96 7.75
N GLU A 448 15.22 12.48 8.94
CA GLU A 448 15.32 13.91 9.20
C GLU A 448 16.59 14.14 10.01
N GLU A 449 17.48 14.98 9.50
CA GLU A 449 18.77 15.23 10.14
C GLU A 449 19.19 16.70 9.99
N THR A 450 19.89 17.19 11.00
CA THR A 450 20.49 18.53 10.99
C THR A 450 22.00 18.40 10.96
N LEU A 451 22.60 18.81 9.86
CA LEU A 451 24.00 18.54 9.54
C LEU A 451 24.84 19.81 9.55
N PRO A 452 26.05 19.81 10.13
CA PRO A 452 26.92 20.97 10.17
C PRO A 452 27.60 21.26 8.82
N LEU A 453 27.73 22.53 8.49
CA LEU A 453 28.46 23.00 7.31
C LEU A 453 29.98 22.93 7.52
N LYS A 454 30.69 22.40 6.52
CA LYS A 454 32.13 22.17 6.53
C LYS A 454 32.81 22.67 5.25
N GLU A 455 34.02 23.17 5.36
CA GLU A 455 34.91 23.50 4.25
C GLU A 455 36.12 22.57 4.36
N GLY A 456 36.12 21.54 3.51
CA GLY A 456 37.05 20.42 3.66
C GLY A 456 36.87 19.71 5.00
N ARG A 457 37.88 19.81 5.88
CA ARG A 457 37.87 19.17 7.21
C ARG A 457 37.44 20.10 8.34
N LYS A 458 37.32 21.42 8.10
CA LYS A 458 37.00 22.42 9.13
C LYS A 458 35.50 22.73 9.12
N ALA A 459 34.89 22.85 10.30
CA ALA A 459 33.52 23.34 10.42
C ALA A 459 33.51 24.86 10.23
N VAL A 460 32.61 25.36 9.38
CA VAL A 460 32.59 26.78 8.94
C VAL A 460 31.53 27.60 9.68
N GLY A 461 30.77 26.95 10.58
CA GLY A 461 29.67 27.58 11.29
C GLY A 461 28.39 27.57 10.45
N GLY A 462 27.44 26.72 10.86
CA GLY A 462 26.13 26.61 10.24
C GLY A 462 25.58 25.19 10.26
N LEU A 463 24.26 25.07 10.21
CA LEU A 463 23.50 23.83 10.26
C LEU A 463 22.47 23.81 9.13
N LEU A 464 22.43 22.71 8.39
CA LEU A 464 21.46 22.47 7.34
C LEU A 464 20.50 21.37 7.79
N THR A 465 19.21 21.68 7.92
CA THR A 465 18.16 20.72 8.26
C THR A 465 17.54 20.17 6.99
N LEU A 466 17.59 18.86 6.83
CA LEU A 466 17.13 18.13 5.66
C LEU A 466 16.19 17.01 6.07
N LYS A 467 15.29 16.66 5.16
CA LYS A 467 14.36 15.55 5.31
C LYS A 467 14.28 14.76 4.03
N ILE A 468 14.35 13.44 4.13
CA ILE A 468 14.16 12.51 3.02
C ILE A 468 13.00 11.59 3.32
N ARG A 469 12.13 11.42 2.33
CA ARG A 469 11.02 10.46 2.35
C ARG A 469 11.12 9.54 1.15
N ILE A 470 10.94 8.26 1.38
CA ILE A 470 10.81 7.23 0.34
C ILE A 470 9.53 6.44 0.60
N ARG A 471 8.95 5.83 -0.44
CA ARG A 471 7.68 5.10 -0.27
C ARG A 471 7.77 3.94 0.72
N GLU A 472 8.84 3.17 0.66
CA GLU A 472 9.13 2.02 1.53
C GLU A 472 10.64 1.96 1.80
N PRO A 473 11.11 1.42 2.94
CA PRO A 473 12.54 1.28 3.22
C PRO A 473 13.20 0.47 2.11
N LEU A 474 14.45 0.78 1.82
CA LEU A 474 15.18 0.15 0.72
C LEU A 474 15.67 -1.28 1.07
N GLY A 475 15.76 -1.60 2.36
CA GLY A 475 16.09 -2.93 2.87
C GLY A 475 14.86 -3.68 3.38
N ASP A 476 15.10 -4.62 4.29
CA ASP A 476 14.02 -5.32 4.97
C ASP A 476 13.36 -4.37 5.97
N ALA A 477 12.14 -3.96 5.66
CA ALA A 477 11.35 -3.08 6.51
C ALA A 477 11.17 -3.72 7.89
N LYS A 478 11.82 -3.14 8.91
CA LYS A 478 11.56 -3.50 10.29
C LYS A 478 10.23 -2.88 10.67
N LEU A 479 9.30 -3.72 11.11
CA LEU A 479 8.07 -3.24 11.72
C LEU A 479 8.45 -2.53 13.03
N THR A 480 8.28 -1.22 13.06
CA THR A 480 8.44 -0.44 14.28
C THR A 480 7.09 -0.33 14.99
N SER A 481 7.10 -0.05 16.28
CA SER A 481 5.89 0.27 17.02
C SER A 481 6.07 1.61 17.71
N ILE A 482 5.10 2.49 17.56
CA ILE A 482 5.11 3.81 18.19
C ILE A 482 4.11 3.76 19.36
N GLN A 483 4.53 4.22 20.53
CA GLN A 483 3.61 4.39 21.65
C GLN A 483 2.75 5.62 21.40
N HIS A 484 1.42 5.44 21.44
CA HIS A 484 0.46 6.49 21.21
C HIS A 484 -0.55 6.55 22.36
N ARG A 485 -0.93 7.76 22.76
CA ARG A 485 -1.97 8.01 23.77
C ARG A 485 -3.34 7.88 23.10
N TRP A 486 -4.02 6.78 23.35
CA TRP A 486 -5.30 6.45 22.74
C TRP A 486 -6.44 6.85 23.70
N LEU A 487 -7.28 7.78 23.30
CA LEU A 487 -8.52 8.11 23.99
C LEU A 487 -9.52 6.95 23.87
N VAL A 488 -10.10 6.55 25.00
CA VAL A 488 -11.15 5.53 25.08
C VAL A 488 -12.28 6.10 25.93
N LEU A 489 -13.52 5.93 25.47
CA LEU A 489 -14.70 6.28 26.26
C LEU A 489 -15.06 5.10 27.18
N ASP A 490 -15.34 5.41 28.43
CA ASP A 490 -15.86 4.41 29.37
C ASP A 490 -17.31 4.07 29.01
N ASN A 491 -17.65 2.78 29.09
CA ASN A 491 -19.01 2.28 28.87
C ASN A 491 -19.98 2.70 29.98
#